data_AF-A0A917W2P1-F1
#
_entry.id   AF-A0A917W2P1-F1
#
_cell.length_a   1.000
_cell.length_b   1.000
_cell.length_c   1.000
_cell.angle_alpha   90.00
_cell.angle_beta   90.00
_cell.angle_gamma   90.00
#
_symmetry.space_group_name_H-M   'P 1'
#
loop_
_entity.id
_entity.type
_entity.pdbx_description
1 polymer ?
#
loop_
_entity_poly.entity_id
_entity_poly.type
_entity_poly.pdbx_seq_one_letter_code
_entity_poly.pdbx_strand_id
1 'polypeptide(L)'
;MGLHRSPDMMTINGLPAHPLLVHLVLVMLPLSSLMAIIGSLWPAAQRKFGFLTPLAALGAMIFVPITIQAGEQLVDSLHLTGAAIAHHETLGRRILPFSIALAVTTIGQWIYLRFAPRRQWMTVLIALLVIAAAALTTVQVVLAGDAGAHLVWGGNAS
;
A
#
# COMPACT_ATOMS: atom_id res chain seq x y z
N MET A 1 -22.79 -29.43 -20.37
CA MET A 1 -21.49 -29.81 -19.78
C MET A 1 -20.79 -28.51 -19.40
N GLY A 2 -21.06 -28.03 -18.18
CA GLY A 2 -20.65 -26.70 -17.74
C GLY A 2 -19.16 -26.64 -17.48
N LEU A 3 -18.46 -25.70 -18.12
CA LEU A 3 -17.09 -25.35 -17.77
C LEU A 3 -17.15 -24.68 -16.39
N HIS A 4 -17.00 -25.48 -15.33
CA HIS A 4 -16.64 -24.96 -14.02
C HIS A 4 -15.21 -24.43 -14.19
N ARG A 5 -15.07 -23.17 -14.61
CA ARG A 5 -13.79 -22.47 -14.46
C ARG A 5 -13.59 -22.38 -12.96
N SER A 6 -12.64 -23.15 -12.43
CA SER A 6 -11.94 -22.74 -11.22
C SER A 6 -11.59 -21.26 -11.39
N PRO A 7 -11.83 -20.38 -10.41
CA PRO A 7 -11.24 -19.05 -10.48
C PRO A 7 -9.73 -19.26 -10.62
N ASP A 8 -9.16 -18.86 -11.76
CA ASP A 8 -7.75 -19.13 -12.04
C ASP A 8 -6.91 -18.35 -11.02
N MET A 9 -6.38 -19.05 -10.02
CA MET A 9 -5.50 -18.49 -9.00
C MET A 9 -4.28 -17.88 -9.68
N MET A 10 -4.04 -16.58 -9.51
CA MET A 10 -2.79 -15.97 -9.96
C MET A 10 -1.60 -16.64 -9.28
N THR A 11 -0.65 -17.11 -10.10
CA THR A 11 0.59 -17.74 -9.63
C THR A 11 1.83 -17.07 -10.23
N ILE A 12 2.92 -17.10 -9.49
CA ILE A 12 4.26 -16.67 -9.94
C ILE A 12 5.21 -17.81 -9.62
N ASN A 13 5.88 -18.34 -10.65
CA ASN A 13 6.76 -19.51 -10.53
C ASN A 13 6.09 -20.71 -9.82
N GLY A 14 4.80 -20.94 -10.06
CA GLY A 14 4.03 -22.03 -9.47
C GLY A 14 3.58 -21.82 -8.03
N LEU A 15 3.89 -20.67 -7.40
CA LEU A 15 3.42 -20.31 -6.06
C LEU A 15 2.26 -19.30 -6.15
N PRO A 16 1.34 -19.25 -5.17
CA PRO A 16 0.33 -18.20 -5.10
C PRO A 16 0.96 -16.81 -5.20
N ALA A 17 0.42 -15.95 -6.07
CA ALA A 17 0.98 -14.63 -6.31
C ALA A 17 0.79 -13.69 -5.10
N HIS A 18 -0.28 -13.88 -4.32
CA HIS A 18 -0.64 -12.97 -3.24
C HIS A 18 0.48 -12.75 -2.21
N PRO A 19 1.10 -13.78 -1.59
CA PRO A 19 2.21 -13.55 -0.66
C PRO A 19 3.36 -12.77 -1.29
N LEU A 20 3.75 -13.05 -2.54
CA LEU A 20 4.86 -12.36 -3.21
C LEU A 20 4.53 -10.89 -3.47
N LEU A 21 3.32 -10.61 -3.96
CA LEU A 21 2.84 -9.25 -4.18
C LEU A 21 2.65 -8.47 -2.86
N VAL A 22 2.21 -9.14 -1.79
CA VAL A 22 2.14 -8.56 -0.45
C VAL A 22 3.51 -8.11 0.03
N HIS A 23 4.57 -8.91 -0.12
CA HIS A 23 5.93 -8.48 0.26
C HIS A 23 6.37 -7.22 -0.50
N LEU A 24 6.05 -7.14 -1.79
CA LEU A 24 6.34 -5.94 -2.59
C LEU A 24 5.60 -4.71 -2.02
N VAL A 25 4.29 -4.79 -1.81
CA VAL A 25 3.48 -3.68 -1.28
C VAL A 25 3.89 -3.31 0.15
N LEU A 26 4.16 -4.30 1.01
CA LEU A 26 4.60 -4.11 2.40
C LEU A 26 5.97 -3.44 2.52
N VAL A 27 6.81 -3.53 1.49
CA VAL A 27 8.07 -2.77 1.45
C VAL A 27 7.84 -1.40 0.85
N MET A 28 7.13 -1.32 -0.28
CA MET A 28 6.96 -0.07 -1.02
C MET A 28 6.20 0.99 -0.22
N LEU A 29 5.07 0.66 0.40
CA LEU A 29 4.25 1.66 1.11
C LEU A 29 4.99 2.26 2.33
N PRO A 30 5.57 1.48 3.27
CA PRO A 30 6.32 2.05 4.38
C PRO A 30 7.58 2.81 3.93
N LEU A 31 8.28 2.32 2.90
CA LEU A 31 9.44 3.01 2.33
C LEU A 31 9.03 4.37 1.73
N SER A 32 7.97 4.41 0.93
CA SER A 32 7.41 5.65 0.38
C SER A 32 6.94 6.60 1.48
N SER A 33 6.26 6.11 2.51
CA SER A 33 5.85 6.91 3.67
C SER A 33 7.04 7.53 4.39
N LEU A 34 8.10 6.75 4.64
CA LEU A 34 9.31 7.24 5.30
C LEU A 34 10.02 8.30 4.44
N MET A 35 10.20 8.04 3.15
CA MET A 35 10.79 8.99 2.21
C MET A 35 9.96 10.27 2.09
N ALA A 36 8.63 10.16 2.11
CA ALA A 36 7.71 11.28 2.07
C ALA A 36 7.84 12.16 3.32
N ILE A 37 7.83 11.55 4.52
CA ILE A 37 8.02 12.26 5.80
C ILE A 37 9.38 12.96 5.84
N ILE A 38 10.47 12.23 5.55
CA ILE A 38 11.83 12.81 5.51
C ILE A 38 11.88 13.96 4.50
N GLY A 39 11.26 13.78 3.33
CA GLY A 39 11.21 14.81 2.31
C GLY A 39 10.46 16.08 2.76
N SER A 40 9.34 15.92 3.48
CA SER A 40 8.54 17.04 3.98
C SER A 40 9.22 17.80 5.12
N LEU A 41 9.99 17.11 5.96
CA LEU A 41 10.69 17.72 7.10
C LEU A 41 12.07 18.27 6.71
N TRP A 42 12.71 17.71 5.69
CA TRP A 42 14.07 18.07 5.29
C TRP A 42 14.16 18.42 3.79
N PRO A 43 14.12 19.72 3.43
CA PRO A 43 14.15 20.18 2.04
C PRO A 43 15.39 19.74 1.24
N ALA A 44 16.54 19.55 1.89
CA ALA A 44 17.74 19.04 1.22
C ALA A 44 17.59 17.55 0.86
N ALA A 45 16.92 16.76 1.69
CA ALA A 45 16.60 15.37 1.41
C ALA A 45 15.62 15.25 0.22
N GLN A 46 14.64 16.15 0.11
CA GLN A 46 13.76 16.23 -1.06
C GLN A 46 14.52 16.36 -2.39
N ARG A 47 15.63 17.12 -2.40
CA ARG A 47 16.45 17.25 -3.63
C ARG A 47 17.15 15.94 -4.00
N LYS A 48 17.48 15.09 -3.01
CA LYS A 48 18.12 13.78 -3.22
C LYS A 48 17.10 12.70 -3.57
N PHE A 49 15.99 12.64 -2.84
CA PHE A 49 14.91 11.66 -3.06
C PHE A 49 13.98 12.02 -4.21
N GLY A 50 14.03 13.26 -4.71
CA GLY A 50 13.55 13.70 -6.02
C GLY A 50 12.25 13.03 -6.48
N PHE A 51 12.30 12.43 -7.67
CA PHE A 51 11.18 11.71 -8.26
C PHE A 51 11.01 10.28 -7.69
N LEU A 52 11.95 9.79 -6.87
CA LEU A 52 11.92 8.42 -6.34
C LEU A 52 10.76 8.22 -5.36
N THR A 53 10.49 9.21 -4.48
CA THR A 53 9.36 9.14 -3.55
C THR A 53 8.01 8.99 -4.27
N PRO A 54 7.61 9.89 -5.19
CA PRO A 54 6.35 9.74 -5.91
C PRO A 54 6.33 8.53 -6.84
N LEU A 55 7.47 8.13 -7.43
CA LEU A 55 7.54 6.93 -8.26
C LEU A 55 7.25 5.66 -7.45
N ALA A 56 7.88 5.52 -6.27
CA ALA A 56 7.63 4.39 -5.38
C ALA A 56 6.17 4.38 -4.88
N ALA A 57 5.63 5.55 -4.50
CA ALA A 57 4.23 5.65 -4.05
C ALA A 57 3.26 5.29 -5.18
N LEU A 58 3.52 5.74 -6.41
CA LEU A 58 2.74 5.41 -7.60
C LEU A 58 2.79 3.91 -7.91
N GLY A 59 3.99 3.32 -7.87
CA GLY A 59 4.14 1.87 -8.07
C GLY A 59 3.34 1.10 -7.02
N ALA A 60 3.43 1.49 -5.74
CA ALA A 60 2.65 0.87 -4.67
C ALA A 60 1.14 0.98 -4.93
N MET A 61 0.65 2.18 -5.29
CA MET A 61 -0.75 2.42 -5.64
C MET A 61 -1.24 1.50 -6.76
N ILE A 62 -0.39 1.20 -7.76
CA ILE A 62 -0.71 0.29 -8.86
C ILE A 62 -0.72 -1.17 -8.40
N PHE A 63 0.22 -1.57 -7.54
CA PHE A 63 0.33 -2.97 -7.09
C PHE A 63 -0.69 -3.34 -6.00
N VAL A 64 -1.19 -2.39 -5.21
CA VAL A 64 -2.22 -2.65 -4.18
C VAL A 64 -3.45 -3.37 -4.73
N PRO A 65 -4.16 -2.88 -5.77
CA PRO A 65 -5.35 -3.57 -6.28
C PRO A 65 -5.03 -4.95 -6.88
N ILE A 66 -3.85 -5.11 -7.50
CA ILE A 66 -3.39 -6.41 -8.03
C ILE A 66 -3.17 -7.41 -6.88
N THR A 67 -2.60 -6.94 -5.77
CA THR A 67 -2.36 -7.73 -4.56
C THR A 67 -3.67 -8.15 -3.88
N ILE A 68 -4.65 -7.24 -3.83
CA ILE A 68 -6.00 -7.52 -3.32
C ILE A 68 -6.66 -8.61 -4.18
N GLN A 69 -6.67 -8.43 -5.51
CA GLN A 69 -7.27 -9.41 -6.43
C GLN A 69 -6.60 -10.79 -6.30
N ALA A 70 -5.27 -10.84 -6.14
CA ALA A 70 -4.57 -12.10 -5.90
C ALA A 70 -4.98 -12.77 -4.59
N GLY A 71 -5.28 -11.97 -3.56
CA GLY A 71 -5.76 -12.47 -2.27
C GLY A 71 -7.18 -13.03 -2.36
N GLU A 72 -8.07 -12.31 -3.04
CA GLU A 72 -9.46 -12.76 -3.27
C GLU A 72 -9.49 -14.07 -4.07
N GLN A 73 -8.70 -14.16 -5.15
CA GLN A 73 -8.57 -15.41 -5.91
C GLN A 73 -7.98 -16.56 -5.09
N LEU A 74 -7.03 -16.27 -4.19
CA LEU A 74 -6.45 -17.28 -3.29
C LEU A 74 -7.51 -17.82 -2.31
N VAL A 75 -8.29 -16.93 -1.71
CA VAL A 75 -9.41 -17.29 -0.83
C VAL A 75 -10.42 -18.16 -1.56
N ASP A 76 -10.84 -17.75 -2.75
CA ASP A 76 -11.79 -18.51 -3.57
C ASP A 76 -11.24 -19.89 -3.96
N SER A 77 -9.98 -19.96 -4.42
CA SER A 77 -9.35 -21.20 -4.89
C SER A 77 -9.15 -22.22 -3.78
N LEU A 78 -8.83 -21.75 -2.58
CA LEU A 78 -8.64 -22.57 -1.39
C LEU A 78 -9.94 -22.76 -0.59
N HIS A 79 -11.07 -22.20 -1.05
CA HIS A 79 -12.36 -22.22 -0.36
C HIS A 79 -12.25 -21.76 1.10
N LEU A 80 -11.42 -20.75 1.36
CA LEU A 80 -11.17 -20.26 2.70
C LEU A 80 -12.37 -19.45 3.19
N THR A 81 -12.80 -19.70 4.43
CA THR A 81 -13.94 -19.02 5.05
C THR A 81 -13.67 -18.71 6.52
N GLY A 82 -14.32 -17.67 7.04
CA GLY A 82 -14.26 -17.31 8.46
C GLY A 82 -14.11 -15.82 8.72
N ALA A 83 -14.44 -15.42 9.95
CA ALA A 83 -14.44 -14.00 10.36
C ALA A 83 -13.04 -13.36 10.27
N ALA A 84 -11.98 -14.11 10.60
CA ALA A 84 -10.61 -13.61 10.54
C ALA A 84 -10.18 -13.28 9.10
N ILE A 85 -10.57 -14.10 8.11
CA ILE A 85 -10.27 -13.85 6.69
C ILE A 85 -11.02 -12.61 6.21
N ALA A 86 -12.32 -12.54 6.49
CA ALA A 86 -13.14 -11.36 6.15
C ALA A 86 -12.60 -10.07 6.79
N HIS A 87 -12.07 -10.16 8.01
CA HIS A 87 -11.43 -9.04 8.69
C HIS A 87 -10.14 -8.60 7.98
N HIS A 88 -9.24 -9.53 7.66
CA HIS A 88 -8.01 -9.25 6.92
C HIS A 88 -8.31 -8.64 5.54
N GLU A 89 -9.23 -9.22 4.78
CA GLU A 89 -9.64 -8.68 3.47
C GLU A 89 -10.19 -7.25 3.58
N THR A 90 -11.02 -6.99 4.61
CA THR A 90 -11.57 -5.66 4.84
C THR A 90 -10.47 -4.64 5.12
N LEU A 91 -9.45 -5.00 5.91
CA LEU A 91 -8.30 -4.15 6.15
C LEU A 91 -7.43 -3.99 4.90
N GLY A 92 -7.22 -5.06 4.13
CA GLY A 92 -6.49 -5.04 2.87
C GLY A 92 -7.13 -4.08 1.85
N ARG A 93 -8.46 -4.16 1.66
CA ARG A 93 -9.21 -3.26 0.76
C ARG A 93 -9.14 -1.79 1.20
N ARG A 94 -9.04 -1.52 2.51
CA ARG A 94 -8.87 -0.15 3.00
C ARG A 94 -7.55 0.47 2.54
N ILE A 95 -6.49 -0.29 2.25
CA ILE A 95 -5.18 0.27 1.85
C ILE A 95 -5.28 1.08 0.56
N LEU A 96 -6.13 0.67 -0.39
CA LEU A 96 -6.23 1.30 -1.71
C LEU A 96 -6.45 2.82 -1.65
N PRO A 97 -7.51 3.37 -1.01
CA PRO A 97 -7.69 4.82 -0.92
C PRO A 97 -6.53 5.56 -0.24
N PHE A 98 -5.87 4.98 0.76
CA PHE A 98 -4.71 5.61 1.40
C PHE A 98 -3.47 5.59 0.51
N SER A 99 -3.24 4.50 -0.25
CA SER A 99 -2.16 4.45 -1.23
C SER A 99 -2.34 5.48 -2.35
N ILE A 100 -3.58 5.73 -2.77
CA ILE A 100 -3.92 6.80 -3.72
C ILE A 100 -3.61 8.17 -3.10
N ALA A 101 -4.05 8.40 -1.85
CA ALA A 101 -3.77 9.65 -1.15
C ALA A 101 -2.26 9.91 -1.02
N LEU A 102 -1.47 8.88 -0.66
CA LEU A 102 -0.02 8.96 -0.58
C LEU A 102 0.61 9.28 -1.95
N ALA A 103 0.20 8.60 -3.02
CA ALA A 103 0.69 8.86 -4.37
C ALA A 103 0.36 10.29 -4.83
N VAL A 104 -0.90 10.71 -4.72
CA VAL A 104 -1.35 12.04 -5.13
C VAL A 104 -0.62 13.15 -4.36
N THR A 105 -0.54 13.03 -3.03
CA THR A 105 0.11 14.06 -2.20
C THR A 105 1.61 14.13 -2.44
N THR A 106 2.30 13.00 -2.60
CA THR A 106 3.75 12.98 -2.89
C THR A 106 4.07 13.48 -4.30
N ILE A 107 3.25 13.12 -5.31
CA ILE A 107 3.36 13.67 -6.67
C ILE A 107 3.12 15.18 -6.64
N GLY A 108 2.05 15.63 -5.97
CA GLY A 108 1.72 17.05 -5.82
C GLY A 108 2.84 17.84 -5.15
N GLN A 109 3.42 17.30 -4.07
CA GLN A 109 4.58 17.89 -3.40
C GLN A 109 5.79 17.99 -4.33
N TRP A 110 6.09 16.92 -5.08
CA TRP A 110 7.22 16.91 -6.01
C TRP A 110 7.05 17.95 -7.13
N ILE A 111 5.86 18.01 -7.74
CA ILE A 111 5.53 19.02 -8.77
C ILE A 111 5.63 20.44 -8.19
N TYR A 112 5.02 20.68 -7.03
CA TYR A 112 5.02 21.98 -6.36
C TYR A 112 6.44 22.46 -6.07
N LEU A 113 7.27 21.61 -5.46
CA LEU A 113 8.64 21.97 -5.09
C LEU A 113 9.56 22.18 -6.31
N ARG A 114 9.21 21.62 -7.47
CA ARG A 114 10.03 21.70 -8.69
C ARG A 114 9.64 22.84 -9.62
N PHE A 115 8.34 23.15 -9.73
CA PHE A 115 7.83 24.02 -10.79
C PHE A 115 7.06 25.24 -10.28
N ALA A 116 6.61 25.27 -9.02
CA ALA A 116 5.80 26.37 -8.50
C ALA A 116 6.61 27.40 -7.71
N PRO A 117 6.22 28.69 -7.72
CA PRO A 117 6.79 29.68 -6.82
C PRO A 117 6.45 29.32 -5.36
N ARG A 118 7.46 29.31 -4.50
CA ARG A 118 7.30 28.85 -3.11
C ARG A 118 6.58 29.90 -2.27
N ARG A 119 5.46 29.51 -1.69
CA ARG A 119 4.71 30.26 -0.66
C ARG A 119 4.75 29.44 0.62
N GLN A 120 5.15 30.05 1.73
CA GLN A 120 5.40 29.33 2.98
C GLN A 120 4.15 28.57 3.47
N TRP A 121 2.98 29.22 3.48
CA TRP A 121 1.75 28.58 3.93
C TRP A 121 1.35 27.37 3.07
N MET A 122 1.53 27.43 1.73
CA MET A 122 1.27 26.30 0.84
C MET A 122 2.26 25.16 1.08
N THR A 123 3.54 25.49 1.32
CA THR A 123 4.58 24.50 1.62
C THR A 123 4.24 23.74 2.91
N VAL A 124 3.81 24.45 3.95
CA VAL A 124 3.38 23.85 5.23
C VAL A 124 2.13 23.00 5.03
N LEU A 125 1.11 23.51 4.32
CA LEU A 125 -0.12 22.77 4.05
C LEU A 125 0.15 21.45 3.30
N ILE A 126 0.94 21.50 2.22
CA ILE A 126 1.31 20.30 1.44
C ILE A 126 2.09 19.32 2.31
N ALA A 127 3.07 19.80 3.09
CA ALA A 127 3.85 18.95 3.99
C ALA A 127 2.96 18.23 5.00
N LEU A 128 1.99 18.93 5.61
CA LEU A 128 1.03 18.34 6.55
C LEU A 128 0.15 17.28 5.88
N LEU A 129 -0.36 17.55 4.68
CA LEU A 129 -1.16 16.59 3.91
C LEU A 129 -0.37 15.32 3.56
N VAL A 130 0.88 15.47 3.13
CA VAL A 130 1.78 14.35 2.84
C VAL A 130 2.07 13.53 4.09
N ILE A 131 2.41 14.19 5.20
CA ILE A 131 2.71 13.51 6.47
C ILE A 131 1.47 12.76 6.98
N ALA A 132 0.29 13.36 6.91
CA ALA A 132 -0.96 12.71 7.29
C ALA A 132 -1.25 11.49 6.41
N ALA A 133 -1.14 11.61 5.09
CA ALA A 133 -1.33 10.50 4.16
C ALA A 133 -0.31 9.36 4.41
N ALA A 134 0.95 9.69 4.65
CA ALA A 134 2.01 8.73 4.97
C ALA A 134 1.73 7.99 6.29
N ALA A 135 1.39 8.73 7.36
CA ALA A 135 1.10 8.13 8.66
C ALA A 135 -0.13 7.20 8.60
N LEU A 136 -1.22 7.67 7.98
CA LEU A 136 -2.44 6.86 7.83
C LEU A 136 -2.19 5.61 6.97
N THR A 137 -1.44 5.75 5.87
CA THR A 137 -1.05 4.58 5.03
C THR A 137 -0.27 3.56 5.85
N THR A 138 0.73 4.00 6.63
CA THR A 138 1.52 3.12 7.49
C THR A 138 0.65 2.40 8.51
N VAL A 139 -0.29 3.10 9.17
CA VAL A 139 -1.24 2.48 10.12
C VAL A 139 -2.06 1.38 9.43
N GLN A 140 -2.62 1.65 8.26
CA GLN A 140 -3.42 0.66 7.53
C GLN A 140 -2.61 -0.56 7.11
N VAL A 141 -1.36 -0.36 6.70
CA VAL A 141 -0.43 -1.46 6.37
C VAL A 141 -0.14 -2.31 7.59
N VAL A 142 0.14 -1.71 8.75
CA VAL A 142 0.38 -2.43 10.01
C VAL A 142 -0.86 -3.23 10.42
N LEU A 143 -2.04 -2.63 10.38
CA LEU A 143 -3.29 -3.32 10.73
C LEU A 143 -3.57 -4.52 9.81
N ALA A 144 -3.44 -4.35 8.50
CA ALA A 144 -3.65 -5.44 7.55
C ALA A 144 -2.59 -6.55 7.70
N GLY A 145 -1.33 -6.16 7.93
CA GLY A 145 -0.22 -7.09 8.15
C GLY A 145 -0.37 -7.90 9.43
N ASP A 146 -0.76 -7.26 10.53
CA ASP A 146 -1.04 -7.90 11.82
C ASP A 146 -2.18 -8.92 11.70
N ALA A 147 -3.30 -8.52 11.08
CA ALA A 147 -4.41 -9.43 10.79
C ALA A 147 -3.97 -10.62 9.92
N GLY A 148 -3.10 -10.39 8.92
CA GLY A 148 -2.54 -11.46 8.08
C GLY A 148 -1.61 -12.40 8.85
N ALA A 149 -0.79 -11.86 9.75
CA ALA A 149 0.08 -12.66 10.61
C ALA A 149 -0.74 -13.55 11.56
N HIS A 150 -1.83 -13.02 12.13
CA HIS A 150 -2.76 -13.79 12.95
C HIS A 150 -3.47 -14.93 12.18
N LEU A 151 -3.74 -14.76 10.88
CA LEU A 151 -4.30 -15.85 10.06
C LEU A 151 -3.35 -17.04 9.92
N VAL A 152 -2.05 -16.78 9.76
CA VAL A 152 -1.05 -17.84 9.52
C VAL A 152 -0.52 -18.41 10.83
N TRP A 153 -0.30 -17.55 11.82
CA TRP A 153 0.47 -17.87 13.04
C TRP A 153 -0.31 -17.70 14.34
N GLY A 154 -1.53 -17.15 14.29
CA GLY A 154 -2.36 -16.95 15.48
C GLY A 154 -3.00 -18.22 16.02
N GLY A 155 -2.39 -19.38 15.74
CA GLY A 155 -2.92 -20.72 15.98
C GLY A 155 -3.68 -20.80 17.30
N ASN A 156 -4.98 -21.07 17.21
CA ASN A 156 -5.85 -21.41 18.33
C ASN A 156 -5.59 -20.55 19.58
N ALA A 157 -6.03 -19.28 19.57
CA ALA A 157 -6.56 -18.74 20.82
C ALA A 157 -7.84 -19.54 21.11
N SER A 158 -7.70 -20.55 21.96
CA SER A 158 -8.78 -21.32 22.58
C SER A 158 -9.93 -20.45 23.07
#